data_AF-A0A8S9MPB9-F1
#
_entry.id   AF-A0A8S9MPB9-F1
#
_cell.length_a   1.000
_cell.length_b   1.000
_cell.length_c   1.000
_cell.angle_alpha   90.00
_cell.angle_beta   90.00
_cell.angle_gamma   90.00
#
_symmetry.space_group_name_H-M   'P 1'
#
loop_
_entity.id
_entity.type
_entity.pdbx_description
1 polymer ?
#
loop_
_entity_poly.entity_id
_entity_poly.type
_entity_poly.pdbx_seq_one_letter_code
_entity_poly.pdbx_strand_id
1 'polypeptide(L)'
;MDNNSWRPDLPNGDPSVDTGDWRSQLPPDSRQKIVNKIMETLKKHLPLSATEGVNELRRIAARFEEKIFSGAVNQSDYLRKISMKMLTMDSKSQNATGSSSSIPAANNFM
;
A
#
# COMPACT_ATOMS: atom_id res chain seq x y z
N MET A 1 4.80 65.04 -10.34
CA MET A 1 4.65 63.82 -11.15
C MET A 1 5.17 62.67 -10.31
N ASP A 2 4.34 62.30 -9.36
CA ASP A 2 4.51 61.24 -8.39
C ASP A 2 4.23 59.89 -9.06
N ASN A 3 5.21 59.01 -8.89
CA ASN A 3 5.32 57.71 -9.53
C ASN A 3 4.42 56.70 -8.81
N ASN A 4 3.35 56.28 -9.48
CA ASN A 4 2.32 55.38 -8.97
C ASN A 4 2.72 53.88 -9.08
N SER A 5 3.81 53.50 -8.42
CA SER A 5 4.16 52.08 -8.26
C SER A 5 3.36 51.44 -7.11
N TRP A 6 2.04 51.39 -7.25
CA TRP A 6 1.17 50.57 -6.39
C TRP A 6 1.00 49.21 -7.06
N ARG A 7 2.08 48.42 -7.07
CA ARG A 7 1.92 46.97 -7.11
C ARG A 7 1.64 46.54 -5.67
N PRO A 8 0.54 45.82 -5.38
CA PRO A 8 0.53 45.06 -4.15
C PRO A 8 1.62 44.02 -4.31
N ASP A 9 2.73 44.19 -3.60
CA ASP A 9 3.59 43.07 -3.25
C ASP A 9 2.68 42.09 -2.51
N LEU A 10 2.14 41.11 -3.23
CA LEU A 10 1.72 39.89 -2.61
C LEU A 10 3.00 39.34 -1.98
N PRO A 11 3.13 39.22 -0.64
CA PRO A 11 4.00 38.19 -0.14
C PRO A 11 3.46 36.93 -0.77
N ASN A 12 4.28 36.35 -1.64
CA ASN A 12 4.13 35.03 -2.20
C ASN A 12 4.25 34.05 -1.02
N GLY A 13 3.28 34.10 -0.11
CA GLY A 13 2.99 33.13 0.91
C GLY A 13 2.40 31.96 0.17
N ASP A 14 3.28 31.23 -0.49
CA ASP A 14 3.05 29.83 -0.77
C ASP A 14 2.43 29.23 0.50
N PRO A 15 1.20 28.67 0.44
CA PRO A 15 0.74 27.78 1.47
C PRO A 15 1.51 26.45 1.37
N SER A 16 2.83 26.51 1.25
CA SER A 16 3.74 25.64 1.99
C SER A 16 3.63 26.05 3.46
N VAL A 17 2.40 25.93 3.97
CA VAL A 17 2.18 25.57 5.35
C VAL A 17 3.04 24.33 5.52
N ASP A 18 4.17 24.56 6.19
CA ASP A 18 4.88 23.62 7.04
C ASP A 18 4.13 22.29 7.02
N THR A 19 4.49 21.43 6.06
CA THR A 19 3.91 20.09 5.96
C THR A 19 4.55 19.34 7.11
N GLY A 20 4.12 19.67 8.33
CA GLY A 20 4.56 19.03 9.55
C GLY A 20 4.50 17.55 9.29
N ASP A 21 5.62 16.87 9.56
CA ASP A 21 5.91 15.50 9.12
C ASP A 21 4.59 14.71 9.01
N TRP A 22 4.20 14.33 7.79
CA TRP A 22 2.90 13.69 7.52
C TRP A 22 2.70 12.43 8.39
N ARG A 23 3.81 11.90 8.91
CA ARG A 23 3.91 10.85 9.92
C ARG A 23 3.30 11.24 11.27
N SER A 24 3.49 12.48 11.72
CA SER A 24 2.89 13.05 12.92
C SER A 24 1.40 13.37 12.74
N GLN A 25 0.92 13.48 11.50
CA GLN A 25 -0.50 13.69 11.20
C GLN A 25 -1.28 12.37 11.17
N LEU A 26 -0.61 11.21 11.12
CA LEU A 26 -1.25 9.91 11.13
C LEU A 26 -1.55 9.47 12.57
N PRO A 27 -2.82 9.17 12.88
CA PRO A 27 -3.15 8.53 14.16
C PRO A 27 -2.39 7.20 14.29
N PRO A 28 -1.86 6.87 15.49
CA PRO A 28 -1.17 5.60 15.73
C PRO A 28 -2.06 4.39 15.37
N ASP A 29 -3.36 4.48 15.64
CA ASP A 29 -4.36 3.49 15.25
C ASP A 29 -4.45 3.26 13.74
N SER A 30 -4.19 4.28 12.93
CA SER A 30 -4.26 4.16 11.47
C SER A 30 -3.18 3.23 10.93
N ARG A 31 -1.96 3.31 11.46
CA ARG A 31 -0.86 2.39 11.09
C ARG A 31 -1.18 0.96 11.52
N GLN A 32 -1.73 0.78 12.72
CA GLN A 32 -2.12 -0.56 13.19
C GLN A 32 -3.23 -1.17 12.33
N LYS A 33 -4.23 -0.37 11.92
CA LYS A 33 -5.29 -0.82 11.00
C LYS A 33 -4.73 -1.25 9.65
N ILE A 34 -3.72 -0.56 9.13
CA ILE A 34 -3.04 -0.91 7.88
C ILE A 34 -2.28 -2.23 8.03
N VAL A 35 -1.50 -2.39 9.11
CA VAL A 35 -0.81 -3.66 9.40
C VAL A 35 -1.80 -4.83 9.51
N ASN A 36 -2.94 -4.62 10.17
CA ASN A 36 -4.00 -5.64 10.27
C ASN A 36 -4.56 -6.02 8.89
N LYS A 37 -4.86 -5.04 8.03
CA LYS A 37 -5.29 -5.30 6.65
C LYS A 37 -4.25 -6.08 5.84
N ILE A 38 -2.98 -5.72 5.94
CA ILE A 38 -1.88 -6.45 5.28
C ILE A 38 -1.81 -7.89 5.79
N MET A 39 -1.92 -8.09 7.10
CA MET A 39 -1.93 -9.41 7.72
C MET A 39 -3.12 -10.25 7.24
N GLU A 40 -4.32 -9.67 7.12
CA GLU A 40 -5.51 -10.35 6.59
C GLU A 40 -5.33 -10.78 5.13
N THR A 41 -4.75 -9.93 4.29
CA THR A 41 -4.40 -10.29 2.91
C THR A 41 -3.39 -11.44 2.88
N LEU A 42 -2.32 -11.37 3.69
CA LEU A 42 -1.35 -12.47 3.74
C LEU A 42 -1.99 -13.79 4.21
N LYS A 43 -2.89 -13.76 5.19
CA LYS A 43 -3.64 -14.94 5.65
C LYS A 43 -4.47 -15.59 4.54
N LYS A 44 -5.02 -14.81 3.61
CA LYS A 44 -5.84 -15.31 2.50
C LYS A 44 -5.02 -16.05 1.44
N HIS A 45 -3.75 -15.66 1.27
CA HIS A 45 -2.90 -16.15 0.17
C HIS A 45 -1.89 -17.20 0.60
N LEU A 46 -1.55 -17.29 1.88
CA LEU A 46 -0.69 -18.34 2.39
C LEU A 46 -1.53 -19.44 3.05
N PRO A 47 -1.47 -20.70 2.57
CA PRO A 47 -2.00 -21.84 3.29
C PRO A 47 -1.11 -22.10 4.52
N LEU A 48 -1.38 -21.40 5.63
CA LEU A 48 -0.57 -21.50 6.84
C LEU A 48 -1.17 -22.54 7.80
N SER A 49 -0.33 -23.48 8.18
CA SER A 49 -0.56 -24.33 9.35
C SER A 49 -0.51 -23.48 10.63
N ALA A 50 -1.43 -23.78 11.55
CA ALA A 50 -1.55 -23.41 12.97
C ALA A 50 -0.73 -22.22 13.53
N THR A 51 -1.42 -21.37 14.32
CA THR A 51 -1.01 -20.36 15.33
C THR A 51 0.39 -19.71 15.27
N GLU A 52 1.46 -20.50 15.12
CA GLU A 52 2.84 -20.05 14.91
C GLU A 52 2.97 -19.10 13.69
N GLY A 53 2.25 -19.41 12.60
CA GLY A 53 2.28 -18.59 11.38
C GLY A 53 1.70 -17.18 11.56
N VAL A 54 0.80 -16.97 12.53
CA VAL A 54 0.15 -15.67 12.75
C VAL A 54 1.15 -14.62 13.28
N ASN A 55 2.10 -15.06 14.12
CA ASN A 55 3.17 -14.19 14.62
C ASN A 55 4.13 -13.77 13.50
N GLU A 56 4.48 -14.71 12.62
CA GLU A 56 5.32 -14.43 11.45
C GLU A 56 4.62 -13.47 10.49
N LEU A 57 3.34 -13.69 10.20
CA LEU A 57 2.55 -12.81 9.35
C LEU A 57 2.49 -11.37 9.88
N ARG A 58 2.29 -11.22 11.19
CA ARG A 58 2.29 -9.91 11.83
C ARG A 58 3.65 -9.23 11.70
N ARG A 59 4.75 -9.97 11.86
CA ARG A 59 6.12 -9.45 11.68
C ARG A 59 6.37 -9.00 10.25
N ILE A 60 5.93 -9.80 9.27
CA ILE A 60 6.03 -9.48 7.84
C ILE A 60 5.19 -8.25 7.51
N ALA A 61 3.94 -8.19 7.97
CA ALA A 61 3.03 -7.07 7.74
C ALA A 61 3.59 -5.76 8.33
N ALA A 62 4.13 -5.80 9.55
CA ALA A 62 4.75 -4.65 10.19
C ALA A 62 5.99 -4.17 9.42
N ARG A 63 6.92 -5.07 9.07
CA ARG A 63 8.12 -4.70 8.29
C ARG A 63 7.77 -4.13 6.91
N PHE A 64 6.75 -4.69 6.27
CA PHE A 64 6.29 -4.22 4.99
C PHE A 64 5.73 -2.80 5.10
N GLU A 65 4.85 -2.56 6.06
CA GLU A 65 4.28 -1.24 6.32
C GLU A 65 5.37 -0.22 6.65
N GLU A 66 6.30 -0.57 7.55
CA GLU A 66 7.39 0.29 7.99
C GLU A 66 8.29 0.72 6.82
N LYS A 67 8.61 -0.20 5.91
CA LYS A 67 9.42 0.10 4.72
C LYS A 67 8.73 1.11 3.79
N ILE A 68 7.40 1.10 3.71
CA ILE A 68 6.65 2.09 2.92
C ILE A 68 6.54 3.40 3.70
N PHE A 69 6.31 3.33 5.01
CA PHE A 69 6.23 4.48 5.89
C PHE A 69 7.52 5.31 5.89
N SER A 70 8.69 4.66 5.89
CA SER A 70 9.98 5.34 5.80
C SER A 70 10.24 5.92 4.40
N GLY A 71 9.75 5.26 3.35
CA GLY A 71 10.01 5.65 1.96
C GLY A 71 8.98 6.61 1.33
N ALA A 72 7.84 6.85 1.99
CA ALA A 72 6.79 7.72 1.47
C ALA A 72 7.07 9.19 1.76
N VAL A 73 6.72 10.04 0.78
CA VAL A 73 6.91 11.49 0.85
C VAL A 73 5.70 12.24 1.42
N ASN A 74 4.52 11.60 1.39
CA ASN A 74 3.28 12.12 1.98
C ASN A 74 2.29 10.98 2.28
N GLN A 75 1.21 11.30 3.01
CA GLN A 75 0.19 10.32 3.40
C GLN A 75 -0.47 9.63 2.20
N SER A 76 -0.80 10.37 1.14
CA SER A 76 -1.43 9.80 -0.05
C SER A 76 -0.50 8.83 -0.78
N ASP A 77 0.79 9.15 -0.87
CA ASP A 77 1.83 8.30 -1.44
C ASP A 77 2.00 7.01 -0.63
N TYR A 78 2.03 7.12 0.70
CA TYR A 78 2.05 5.98 1.61
C TYR A 78 0.85 5.03 1.39
N LEU A 79 -0.37 5.56 1.40
CA LEU A 79 -1.60 4.76 1.20
C LEU A 79 -1.68 4.14 -0.21
N ARG A 80 -1.26 4.88 -1.24
CA ARG A 80 -1.21 4.39 -2.62
C ARG A 80 -0.21 3.24 -2.76
N LYS A 81 1.01 3.39 -2.23
CA LYS A 81 2.05 2.34 -2.28
C LYS A 81 1.62 1.07 -1.55
N ILE A 82 0.95 1.19 -0.40
CA ILE A 82 0.37 0.04 0.31
C ILE A 82 -0.65 -0.66 -0.59
N SER A 83 -1.63 0.09 -1.10
CA SER A 83 -2.72 -0.47 -1.90
C SER A 83 -2.21 -1.20 -3.15
N MET A 84 -1.25 -0.60 -3.87
CA MET A 84 -0.64 -1.22 -5.05
C MET A 84 0.10 -2.52 -4.72
N LYS A 85 0.89 -2.54 -3.64
CA LYS A 85 1.62 -3.75 -3.26
C LYS A 85 0.68 -4.83 -2.70
N MET A 86 -0.38 -4.45 -1.98
CA MET A 86 -1.41 -5.40 -1.54
C MET A 86 -2.12 -6.05 -2.74
N LEU A 87 -2.48 -5.27 -3.77
CA LEU A 87 -3.08 -5.80 -5.01
C LEU A 87 -2.14 -6.77 -5.74
N THR A 88 -0.84 -6.46 -5.77
CA THR A 88 0.16 -7.33 -6.40
C THR A 88 0.29 -8.67 -5.68
N MET A 89 0.24 -8.67 -4.33
CA MET A 89 0.22 -9.90 -3.54
C MET A 89 -1.06 -10.71 -3.74
N ASP A 90 -2.19 -10.03 -3.97
CA ASP A 90 -3.48 -10.66 -4.27
C ASP A 90 -3.51 -11.33 -5.65
N SER A 91 -2.83 -10.75 -6.63
CA SER A 91 -2.79 -11.24 -8.01
C SER A 91 -1.83 -12.44 -8.19
N LYS A 92 -0.76 -12.53 -7.39
CA LYS A 92 0.28 -13.56 -7.55
C LYS A 92 -0.21 -14.96 -7.12
N SER A 93 -1.14 -15.05 -6.18
CA SER A 93 -1.73 -16.32 -5.73
C SER A 93 -2.64 -16.95 -6.79
N GLN A 94 -3.34 -16.14 -7.58
CA GLN A 94 -4.23 -16.61 -8.65
C GLN A 94 -3.47 -17.20 -9.84
N ASN A 95 -2.25 -16.72 -10.12
CA ASN A 95 -1.44 -17.18 -11.24
C ASN A 95 -0.64 -18.48 -10.95
N ALA A 96 -0.74 -19.03 -9.74
CA ALA A 96 -0.12 -20.32 -9.40
C ALA A 96 -1.04 -21.53 -9.66
N THR A 97 -2.31 -21.32 -10.02
CA THR A 97 -3.32 -22.38 -10.21
C THR A 97 -4.10 -22.23 -11.52
N GLY A 98 -3.42 -21.87 -12.62
CA GLY A 98 -4.11 -21.48 -13.84
C GLY A 98 -3.43 -21.86 -15.15
N SER A 99 -2.81 -23.04 -15.26
CA SER A 99 -2.49 -23.63 -16.57
C SER A 99 -2.35 -25.14 -16.47
N SER A 100 -3.40 -25.82 -15.97
CA SER A 100 -3.65 -27.21 -16.35
C SER A 100 -4.85 -27.22 -17.27
N SER A 101 -4.69 -26.64 -18.46
CA SER A 101 -5.62 -26.90 -19.56
C SER A 101 -5.47 -28.37 -19.93
N SER A 102 -6.24 -29.20 -19.24
CA SER A 102 -6.57 -30.57 -19.61
C SER A 102 -6.96 -30.58 -21.07
N ILE A 103 -6.07 -31.07 -21.93
CA ILE A 103 -6.41 -31.45 -23.30
C ILE A 103 -7.43 -32.59 -23.16
N PRO A 104 -8.70 -32.43 -23.57
CA PRO A 104 -9.59 -33.59 -23.62
C PRO A 104 -9.10 -34.47 -24.77
N ALA A 105 -8.67 -35.68 -24.44
CA ALA A 105 -8.41 -36.73 -25.41
C ALA A 105 -9.69 -36.98 -26.21
N ALA A 106 -9.72 -36.53 -27.46
CA ALA A 106 -10.78 -36.85 -28.39
C ALA A 106 -10.57 -38.28 -28.91
N ASN A 107 -11.02 -39.25 -28.12
CA ASN A 107 -11.35 -40.58 -28.61
C ASN A 107 -12.83 -40.59 -29.01
N ASN A 108 -13.15 -40.75 -30.30
CA ASN A 108 -14.00 -41.85 -30.79
C ASN A 108 -14.39 -41.79 -32.29
N PHE A 109 -14.09 -42.92 -32.94
CA PHE A 109 -14.83 -43.71 -33.95
C PHE A 109 -15.33 -43.09 -35.28
N MET A 110 -14.77 -43.58 -36.39
CA MET A 110 -15.41 -44.57 -37.27
C MET A 110 -14.36 -45.30 -38.13
#